data_AF-A0A357MSC3-F1
#
_entry.id   AF-A0A357MSC3-F1
#
_cell.length_a   1.000
_cell.length_b   1.000
_cell.length_c   1.000
_cell.angle_alpha   90.00
_cell.angle_beta   90.00
_cell.angle_gamma   90.00
#
_symmetry.space_group_name_H-M   'P 1'
#
loop_
_entity.id
_entity.type
_entity.pdbx_description
1 polymer ?
#
loop_
_entity_poly.entity_id
_entity_poly.type
_entity_poly.pdbx_seq_one_letter_code
_entity_poly.pdbx_strand_id
1 'polypeptide(L)' 'KNLVANAKEKLINKKLNMIIANKVGSGLGFDSDDNEVVILHKNGKSVKFPKMRKNKLARELIKTIRSAMLS' A
#
# COMPACT_ATOMS: atom_id res chain seq x y z
N LYS A 1 11.40 10.88 7.66
CA LYS A 1 11.13 10.51 6.24
C LYS A 1 9.62 10.27 6.06
N ASN A 2 9.00 10.84 5.02
CA ASN A 2 7.55 10.71 4.76
C ASN A 2 7.27 9.50 3.84
N LEU A 3 6.56 8.49 4.36
CA LEU A 3 6.25 7.24 3.64
C LEU A 3 5.55 7.49 2.29
N VAL A 4 4.54 8.37 2.29
CA VAL A 4 3.72 8.67 1.11
C VAL A 4 4.54 9.41 0.06
N ALA A 5 5.37 10.38 0.48
CA ALA A 5 6.24 11.10 -0.44
C ALA A 5 7.22 10.16 -1.16
N ASN A 6 7.91 9.29 -0.40
CA ASN A 6 8.84 8.31 -0.97
C ASN A 6 8.13 7.31 -1.91
N ALA A 7 6.91 6.91 -1.57
CA ALA A 7 6.14 5.99 -2.40
C ALA A 7 5.65 6.66 -3.70
N LYS A 8 5.22 7.92 -3.65
CA LYS A 8 4.88 8.72 -4.84
C LYS A 8 6.09 8.86 -5.78
N GLU A 9 7.25 9.19 -5.24
CA GLU A 9 8.49 9.30 -6.02
C GLU A 9 8.83 7.97 -6.73
N LYS A 10 8.78 6.85 -5.99
CA LYS A 10 9.02 5.51 -6.56
C LYS A 10 7.99 5.13 -7.63
N LEU A 11 6.71 5.48 -7.43
CA LEU A 11 5.64 5.23 -8.39
C LEU A 11 5.94 5.88 -9.75
N ILE A 12 6.35 7.16 -9.71
CA ILE A 12 6.68 7.95 -10.90
C ILE A 12 7.96 7.44 -11.55
N ASN A 13 9.06 7.35 -10.78
CA ASN A 13 10.38 7.01 -11.30
C ASN A 13 10.42 5.60 -11.89
N LYS A 14 9.67 4.66 -11.32
CA LYS A 14 9.58 3.27 -11.82
C LYS A 14 8.43 3.05 -12.81
N LYS A 15 7.70 4.10 -13.19
CA LYS A 15 6.58 4.05 -14.15
C LYS A 15 5.52 3.01 -13.77
N LEU A 16 5.20 2.90 -12.48
CA LEU A 16 4.25 1.92 -11.96
C LEU A 16 2.80 2.44 -12.09
N ASN A 17 1.85 1.53 -12.27
CA ASN A 17 0.41 1.86 -12.24
C ASN A 17 -0.13 1.98 -10.82
N MET A 18 0.50 1.28 -9.87
CA MET A 18 0.11 1.25 -8.47
C MET A 18 1.33 0.89 -7.59
N ILE A 19 1.39 1.44 -6.37
CA ILE A 19 2.36 1.06 -5.35
C ILE A 19 1.65 0.93 -3.99
N ILE A 20 1.99 -0.12 -3.25
CA ILE A 20 1.49 -0.36 -1.89
C ILE A 20 2.62 -0.01 -0.93
N ALA A 21 2.42 1.03 -0.13
CA ALA A 21 3.41 1.53 0.81
C ALA A 21 3.02 1.12 2.23
N ASN A 22 3.83 0.29 2.87
CA ASN A 22 3.65 -0.10 4.27
C ASN A 22 4.68 0.63 5.16
N LYS A 23 4.27 0.97 6.39
CA LYS A 23 5.22 1.47 7.40
C LYS A 23 5.98 0.29 7.99
N VAL A 24 7.30 0.30 7.87
CA VAL A 24 8.21 -0.67 8.51
C VAL A 24 8.90 0.01 9.69
N GLY A 25 8.95 -0.66 10.84
CA GLY A 25 9.51 -0.15 12.09
C GLY A 25 8.44 0.23 13.13
N SER A 26 8.87 0.47 14.38
CA SER A 26 7.97 0.74 15.52
C SER A 26 6.97 -0.40 15.84
N GLY A 27 7.40 -1.67 15.72
CA GLY A 27 6.53 -2.83 15.98
C GLY A 27 5.48 -3.11 14.88
N LEU A 28 5.63 -2.48 13.72
CA LEU A 28 4.82 -2.70 12.52
C LEU A 28 5.71 -3.22 11.38
N GLY A 29 5.22 -4.20 10.62
CA GLY A 29 5.92 -4.75 9.46
C GLY A 29 6.27 -6.23 9.57
N PHE A 30 7.53 -6.59 9.30
CA PHE A 30 7.95 -7.98 9.10
C PHE A 30 7.68 -8.87 10.33
N ASP A 31 8.00 -8.42 11.55
CA ASP A 31 7.83 -9.17 12.81
C ASP A 31 6.50 -8.89 13.55
N SER A 32 5.46 -8.41 12.86
CA SER A 32 4.15 -8.12 13.47
C SER A 32 3.03 -8.78 12.69
N ASP A 33 2.01 -9.33 13.37
CA ASP A 33 0.81 -9.84 12.68
C ASP A 33 -0.05 -8.75 12.07
N ASP A 34 0.18 -7.49 12.43
CA ASP A 34 -0.57 -6.34 11.97
C ASP A 34 0.26 -5.48 11.02
N ASN A 35 -0.45 -4.85 10.08
CA ASN A 35 0.17 -3.92 9.14
C ASN A 35 -0.79 -2.77 8.79
N GLU A 36 -0.22 -1.61 8.47
CA GLU A 36 -0.92 -0.42 7.96
C GLU A 36 -0.30 -0.07 6.61
N VAL A 37 -1.15 0.12 5.60
CA VAL A 37 -0.68 0.42 4.24
C VAL A 37 -1.46 1.55 3.59
N VAL A 38 -0.77 2.27 2.70
CA VAL A 38 -1.36 3.24 1.80
C VAL A 38 -1.10 2.77 0.38
N ILE A 39 -2.16 2.61 -0.41
CA ILE A 39 -2.08 2.32 -1.83
C ILE A 39 -2.12 3.64 -2.58
N LEU A 40 -1.21 3.83 -3.52
CA LEU A 40 -1.16 4.98 -4.41
C LEU A 40 -1.28 4.49 -5.85
N HIS A 41 -2.17 5.12 -6.61
CA HIS A 41 -2.37 4.85 -8.03
C HIS A 41 -1.75 5.96 -8.88
N LYS A 42 -1.35 5.61 -10.11
CA LYS A 42 -0.81 6.56 -11.08
C LYS A 42 -1.75 7.74 -11.39
N ASN A 43 -3.07 7.52 -11.31
CA ASN A 43 -4.09 8.55 -11.52
C ASN A 43 -4.29 9.51 -10.32
N GLY A 44 -3.43 9.42 -9.29
CA GLY A 44 -3.51 10.27 -8.10
C GLY A 44 -4.47 9.77 -7.03
N LYS A 45 -5.28 8.72 -7.29
CA LYS A 45 -6.11 8.10 -6.25
C LYS A 45 -5.23 7.44 -5.18
N SER A 46 -5.68 7.54 -3.94
CA SER A 46 -5.03 6.88 -2.81
C SER A 46 -6.04 6.24 -1.88
N VAL A 47 -5.74 5.04 -1.39
CA VAL A 47 -6.57 4.31 -0.44
C VAL A 47 -5.72 3.96 0.77
N LYS A 48 -6.18 4.31 1.97
CA LYS A 48 -5.51 3.95 3.22
C LYS A 48 -6.23 2.78 3.87
N PHE A 49 -5.48 1.72 4.19
CA PHE A 49 -5.93 0.66 5.06
C PHE A 49 -5.35 0.90 6.45
N PRO A 50 -6.17 1.11 7.49
CA PRO A 50 -5.68 1.27 8.85
C PRO A 50 -5.01 -0.01 9.35
N LYS A 51 -4.30 0.06 10.48
CA LYS A 51 -3.67 -1.09 11.11
C LYS A 51 -4.67 -2.25 11.25
N MET A 52 -4.36 -3.38 10.61
CA MET A 52 -5.15 -4.60 10.68
C MET A 52 -4.29 -5.85 10.48
N ARG A 53 -4.84 -7.01 10.83
CA ARG A 53 -4.19 -8.32 10.65
C ARG A 53 -3.78 -8.54 9.20
N LYS A 54 -2.53 -8.99 8.98
CA LYS A 54 -1.93 -9.30 7.67
C LYS A 54 -2.83 -10.19 6.80
N ASN A 55 -3.46 -11.21 7.38
CA ASN A 55 -4.34 -12.12 6.64
C ASN A 55 -5.62 -11.44 6.12
N LYS A 56 -6.15 -10.46 6.88
CA LYS A 56 -7.29 -9.65 6.46
C LYS A 56 -6.85 -8.65 5.40
N LEU A 57 -5.72 -7.99 5.64
CA LEU A 57 -5.15 -7.03 4.69
C LEU A 57 -4.86 -7.69 3.33
N ALA A 58 -4.27 -8.88 3.29
CA ALA A 58 -3.99 -9.61 2.06
C ALA A 58 -5.24 -9.84 1.21
N ARG A 59 -6.36 -10.21 1.85
CA ARG A 59 -7.66 -10.38 1.16
C ARG A 59 -8.17 -9.07 0.58
N GLU A 60 -8.06 -7.96 1.31
CA GLU A 60 -8.46 -6.65 0.81
C GLU A 60 -7.56 -6.18 -0.34
N LEU A 61 -6.24 -6.40 -0.24
CA LEU A 61 -5.29 -6.09 -1.31
C LEU A 61 -5.61 -6.84 -2.61
N ILE A 62 -5.93 -8.14 -2.52
CA ILE A 62 -6.33 -8.93 -3.71
C ILE A 62 -7.57 -8.33 -4.37
N LYS A 63 -8.58 -7.95 -3.58
CA LYS A 63 -9.79 -7.29 -4.12
C LYS A 63 -9.46 -5.96 -4.78
N THR A 64 -8.62 -5.12 -4.15
CA THR A 64 -8.22 -3.83 -4.70
C THR A 64 -7.43 -3.98 -6.00
N ILE A 65 -6.46 -4.90 -6.05
CA ILE A 65 -5.67 -5.19 -7.25
C ILE A 65 -6.59 -5.67 -8.37
N ARG A 66 -7.48 -6.63 -8.09
CA ARG A 66 -8.46 -7.11 -9.07
C ARG A 66 -9.35 -5.98 -9.59
N SER A 67 -9.87 -5.13 -8.72
CA SER A 67 -10.71 -3.99 -9.13
C SER A 67 -9.96 -3.02 -10.02
N ALA A 68 -8.68 -2.77 -9.74
CA ALA A 68 -7.84 -1.88 -10.54
C ALA A 68 -7.43 -2.45 -11.90
N MET A 69 -7.50 -3.77 -12.09
CA MET A 69 -7.25 -4.44 -13.37
C MET A 69 -8.48 -4.46 -14.28
N LEU A 70 -9.69 -4.34 -13.73
CA LEU A 70 -10.96 -4.39 -14.46
C LEU A 70 -11.49 -3.01 -14.87
N SER A 71 -10.80 -1.95 -14.48
CA SER A 71 -11.15 -0.53 -14.70
C SER A 71 -10.13 0.15 -15.60
#